data_AF-A0A821LD70-F1
#
_entry.id   AF-A0A821LD70-F1
#
_cell.length_a   1.000
_cell.length_b   1.000
_cell.length_c   1.000
_cell.angle_alpha   90.00
_cell.angle_beta   90.00
_cell.angle_gamma   90.00
#
_symmetry.space_group_name_H-M   'P 1'
#
loop_
_entity.id
_entity.type
_entity.pdbx_description
1 polymer ?
#
loop_
_entity_poly.entity_id
_entity_poly.type
_entity_poly.pdbx_seq_one_letter_code
_entity_poly.pdbx_strand_id
1 'polypeptide(L)'
;DWWTATSWSSYYRTWNIVVHDWLYTYIYRDCHTLFGVKYRLVSMYTVIFLSACVHEYILSLAFGYFYPILFLQFAVLGFISMLILPRRTQSIAFNIFIWTSLFVGLGMQMCLYSIEWYARQNCPRVVNGPLDYFIPRSFFCREVNDTITVDINASVASNRHYL
;
A
#
# COMPACT_ATOMS: atom_id res chain seq x y z
N ASP A 1 -14.47 -2.79 -20.49
CA ASP A 1 -13.89 -1.42 -20.60
C ASP A 1 -13.78 -0.76 -19.24
N TRP A 2 -12.55 -0.63 -18.72
CA TRP A 2 -12.29 0.01 -17.42
C TRP A 2 -11.88 1.48 -17.56
N TRP A 3 -11.28 1.84 -18.68
CA TRP A 3 -10.76 3.19 -18.97
C TRP A 3 -11.84 4.25 -19.21
N THR A 4 -13.06 3.82 -19.57
CA THR A 4 -14.23 4.71 -19.75
C THR A 4 -15.09 4.82 -18.49
N ALA A 5 -14.68 4.22 -17.37
CA ALA A 5 -15.48 4.20 -16.16
C ALA A 5 -15.70 5.62 -15.61
N THR A 6 -16.96 6.01 -15.44
CA THR A 6 -17.38 7.28 -14.83
C THR A 6 -17.72 7.15 -13.34
N SER A 7 -17.57 5.94 -12.77
CA SER A 7 -17.78 5.70 -11.34
C SER A 7 -16.81 4.64 -10.81
N TRP A 8 -16.40 4.79 -9.56
CA TRP A 8 -15.54 3.80 -8.88
C TRP A 8 -16.15 2.40 -8.87
N SER A 9 -17.47 2.30 -8.73
CA SER A 9 -18.17 1.02 -8.75
C SER A 9 -18.09 0.32 -10.12
N SER A 10 -18.08 1.08 -11.22
CA SER A 10 -17.86 0.52 -12.56
C SER A 10 -16.39 0.14 -12.75
N TYR A 11 -15.47 1.00 -12.32
CA TYR A 11 -14.02 0.75 -12.41
C TYR A 11 -13.61 -0.57 -11.71
N TYR A 12 -14.02 -0.76 -10.44
CA TYR A 12 -13.68 -1.97 -9.69
C TYR A 12 -14.27 -3.26 -10.29
N ARG A 13 -15.39 -3.16 -11.02
CA ARG A 13 -16.03 -4.31 -11.69
C ARG A 13 -15.33 -4.71 -12.98
N THR A 14 -14.75 -3.75 -13.70
CA THR A 14 -14.22 -4.00 -15.05
C THR A 14 -12.70 -4.04 -15.12
N TRP A 15 -11.99 -3.59 -14.08
CA TRP A 15 -10.52 -3.60 -14.03
C TRP A 15 -9.95 -5.02 -14.00
N ASN A 16 -10.34 -5.82 -13.01
CA ASN A 16 -9.95 -7.22 -12.88
C ASN A 16 -11.17 -8.06 -12.53
N ILE A 17 -11.85 -8.53 -13.58
CA ILE A 17 -13.12 -9.24 -13.47
C ILE A 17 -12.97 -10.54 -12.66
N VAL A 18 -11.86 -11.27 -12.84
CA VAL A 18 -11.63 -12.55 -12.16
C VAL A 18 -11.54 -12.36 -10.64
N VAL A 19 -10.72 -11.41 -10.19
CA VAL A 19 -10.57 -11.13 -8.76
C VAL A 19 -11.86 -10.53 -8.19
N HIS A 20 -12.50 -9.63 -8.94
CA HIS A 20 -13.78 -9.06 -8.55
C HIS A 20 -14.84 -10.15 -8.32
N ASP A 21 -15.00 -11.10 -9.25
CA ASP A 21 -16.04 -12.12 -9.18
C ASP A 21 -15.79 -13.14 -8.06
N TRP A 22 -14.52 -13.45 -7.80
CA TRP A 22 -14.13 -14.26 -6.64
C TRP A 22 -14.48 -13.55 -5.32
N LEU A 23 -14.06 -12.29 -5.17
CA LEU A 23 -14.37 -11.46 -3.99
C LEU A 23 -15.89 -11.28 -3.81
N TYR A 24 -16.62 -11.09 -4.90
CA TYR A 24 -18.06 -10.90 -4.88
C TYR A 24 -18.79 -12.17 -4.42
N THR A 25 -18.39 -13.33 -4.96
CA THR A 25 -19.08 -14.60 -4.72
C THR A 25 -18.81 -15.14 -3.33
N TYR A 26 -17.55 -15.07 -2.86
CA TYR A 26 -17.12 -15.72 -1.61
C TYR A 26 -17.10 -14.80 -0.40
N ILE A 27 -16.91 -13.48 -0.58
CA ILE A 27 -16.81 -12.55 0.56
C ILE A 27 -18.03 -11.64 0.60
N TYR A 28 -18.31 -10.91 -0.48
CA TYR A 28 -19.40 -9.95 -0.49
C TYR A 28 -20.75 -10.62 -0.22
N ARG A 29 -21.07 -11.72 -0.92
CA ARG A 29 -22.37 -12.40 -0.80
C ARG A 29 -22.60 -12.95 0.61
N ASP A 30 -21.55 -13.51 1.21
CA ASP A 30 -21.62 -14.11 2.54
C ASP A 30 -21.72 -13.01 3.61
N CYS A 31 -20.90 -11.95 3.52
CA CYS A 31 -21.03 -10.78 4.38
C CYS A 31 -22.42 -10.13 4.25
N HIS A 32 -22.94 -9.97 3.03
CA HIS A 32 -24.24 -9.37 2.79
C HIS A 32 -25.39 -10.22 3.36
N THR A 33 -25.27 -11.55 3.31
CA THR A 33 -26.24 -12.47 3.92
C THR A 33 -26.18 -12.42 5.45
N LEU A 34 -24.97 -12.32 6.01
CA LEU A 34 -24.75 -12.27 7.46
C LEU A 34 -25.17 -10.94 8.09
N PHE A 35 -24.78 -9.81 7.50
CA PHE A 35 -25.09 -8.48 8.04
C PHE A 35 -26.48 -7.99 7.64
N GLY A 36 -27.07 -8.55 6.59
CA GLY A 36 -28.38 -8.17 6.08
C GLY A 36 -28.37 -6.91 5.20
N VAL A 37 -29.46 -6.72 4.45
CA VAL A 37 -29.61 -5.75 3.34
C VAL A 37 -29.34 -4.29 3.76
N LYS A 38 -29.48 -3.98 5.05
CA LYS A 38 -29.32 -2.62 5.60
C LYS A 38 -27.85 -2.16 5.65
N TYR A 39 -26.89 -3.09 5.64
CA TYR A 39 -25.45 -2.80 5.79
C TYR A 39 -24.65 -3.03 4.51
N ARG A 40 -25.23 -2.67 3.36
CA ARG A 40 -24.56 -2.76 2.06
C ARG A 40 -23.21 -2.04 2.03
N LEU A 41 -23.11 -0.87 2.65
CA LEU A 41 -21.86 -0.09 2.70
C LEU A 41 -20.74 -0.86 3.41
N VAL A 42 -21.07 -1.49 4.55
CA VAL A 42 -20.13 -2.31 5.34
C VAL A 42 -19.67 -3.49 4.50
N SER A 43 -20.58 -4.20 3.85
CA SER A 43 -20.24 -5.36 3.00
C SER A 43 -19.31 -4.97 1.85
N MET A 44 -19.52 -3.81 1.21
CA MET A 44 -18.63 -3.35 0.15
C MET A 44 -17.26 -2.92 0.72
N TYR A 45 -17.22 -2.24 1.87
CA TYR A 45 -15.97 -1.81 2.51
C TYR A 45 -15.13 -3.02 2.95
N THR A 46 -15.74 -4.05 3.53
CA THR A 46 -15.06 -5.29 3.94
C THR A 46 -14.30 -5.94 2.77
N VAL A 47 -14.90 -5.95 1.58
CA VAL A 47 -14.25 -6.53 0.38
C VAL A 47 -13.02 -5.72 -0.03
N ILE A 48 -13.13 -4.39 -0.06
CA ILE A 48 -12.00 -3.52 -0.41
C ILE A 48 -10.90 -3.63 0.65
N PHE A 49 -11.27 -3.65 1.93
CA PHE A 49 -10.35 -3.79 3.05
C PHE A 49 -9.58 -5.11 2.98
N LEU A 50 -10.29 -6.24 2.81
CA LEU A 50 -9.65 -7.55 2.71
C LEU A 50 -8.74 -7.63 1.48
N SER A 51 -9.18 -7.07 0.35
CA SER A 51 -8.35 -6.96 -0.85
C SER A 51 -7.06 -6.16 -0.56
N ALA A 52 -7.16 -5.03 0.14
CA ALA A 52 -6.01 -4.21 0.51
C ALA A 52 -5.02 -4.96 1.42
N CYS A 53 -5.51 -5.75 2.38
CA CYS A 53 -4.66 -6.59 3.24
C CYS A 53 -3.87 -7.63 2.42
N VAL A 54 -4.52 -8.28 1.45
CA VAL A 54 -3.85 -9.28 0.60
C VAL A 54 -2.80 -8.63 -0.30
N HIS A 55 -3.09 -7.47 -0.90
CA HIS A 55 -2.11 -6.75 -1.70
C HIS A 55 -0.89 -6.32 -0.87
N GLU A 56 -1.12 -5.78 0.32
CA GLU A 56 -0.04 -5.41 1.24
C GLU A 56 0.79 -6.63 1.65
N TYR A 57 0.14 -7.77 1.92
CA TYR A 57 0.82 -9.02 2.26
C TYR A 57 1.75 -9.49 1.13
N ILE A 58 1.26 -9.50 -0.12
CA ILE A 58 2.07 -9.91 -1.29
C ILE A 58 3.25 -8.96 -1.48
N LEU A 59 3.05 -7.64 -1.34
CA LEU A 59 4.13 -6.66 -1.44
C LEU A 59 5.16 -6.80 -0.31
N SER A 60 4.68 -7.05 0.91
CA SER A 60 5.53 -7.25 2.08
C SER A 60 6.41 -8.49 1.95
N LEU A 61 5.90 -9.55 1.30
CA LEU A 61 6.67 -10.74 0.93
C LEU A 61 7.65 -10.47 -0.20
N ALA A 62 7.25 -9.71 -1.23
CA ALA A 62 8.09 -9.43 -2.39
C ALA A 62 9.28 -8.52 -2.05
N PHE A 63 9.06 -7.48 -1.23
CA PHE A 63 10.11 -6.52 -0.84
C PHE A 63 10.88 -6.95 0.42
N GLY A 64 10.31 -7.82 1.27
CA GLY A 64 10.96 -8.23 2.52
C GLY A 64 10.95 -7.17 3.61
N TYR A 65 10.04 -6.20 3.55
CA TYR A 65 9.72 -5.24 4.61
C TYR A 65 8.24 -4.84 4.54
N PHE A 66 7.69 -4.35 5.65
CA PHE A 66 6.30 -3.90 5.73
C PHE A 66 6.21 -2.38 5.56
N TYR A 67 5.47 -1.91 4.56
CA TYR A 67 5.32 -0.48 4.31
C TYR A 67 3.91 -0.15 3.78
N PRO A 68 2.92 0.07 4.68
CA PRO A 68 1.49 -0.04 4.39
C PRO A 68 0.88 1.15 3.65
N ILE A 69 1.61 1.72 2.69
CA ILE A 69 1.13 2.85 1.88
C ILE A 69 0.00 2.41 0.95
N LEU A 70 0.12 1.23 0.34
CA LEU A 70 -0.92 0.71 -0.54
C LEU A 70 -2.19 0.43 0.26
N PHE A 71 -2.06 -0.21 1.42
CA PHE A 71 -3.18 -0.44 2.33
C PHE A 71 -3.91 0.85 2.71
N LEU A 72 -3.16 1.88 3.16
CA LEU A 72 -3.74 3.17 3.53
C LEU A 72 -4.44 3.84 2.35
N GLN A 73 -3.84 3.80 1.17
CA GLN A 73 -4.43 4.41 -0.02
C GLN A 73 -5.75 3.73 -0.40
N PHE A 74 -5.83 2.41 -0.41
CA PHE A 74 -7.07 1.69 -0.71
C PHE A 74 -8.12 1.86 0.40
N ALA A 75 -7.71 1.90 1.67
CA ALA A 75 -8.63 2.14 2.78
C ALA A 75 -9.24 3.54 2.72
N VAL A 76 -8.41 4.57 2.50
CA VAL A 76 -8.84 5.98 2.46
C VAL A 76 -9.60 6.28 1.17
N LEU A 77 -9.05 6.00 0.00
CA LEU A 77 -9.72 6.25 -1.28
C LEU A 77 -10.96 5.36 -1.43
N GLY A 78 -10.90 4.11 -0.99
CA GLY A 78 -12.04 3.19 -0.96
C GLY A 78 -13.18 3.73 -0.10
N PHE A 79 -12.86 4.25 1.09
CA PHE A 79 -13.86 4.84 1.97
C PHE A 79 -14.43 6.16 1.43
N ILE A 80 -13.56 7.08 0.98
CA ILE A 80 -13.97 8.37 0.40
C ILE A 80 -14.84 8.14 -0.83
N SER A 81 -14.45 7.21 -1.71
CA SER A 81 -15.22 6.91 -2.92
C SER A 81 -16.62 6.35 -2.63
N MET A 82 -16.80 5.69 -1.49
CA MET A 82 -18.09 5.20 -1.01
C MET A 82 -18.98 6.27 -0.39
N LEU A 83 -18.40 7.29 0.25
CA LEU A 83 -19.14 8.37 0.91
C LEU A 83 -19.51 9.53 -0.03
N ILE A 84 -18.56 9.96 -0.88
CA ILE A 84 -18.66 11.24 -1.59
C ILE A 84 -19.29 11.09 -2.98
N LEU A 85 -19.18 9.94 -3.64
CA LEU A 85 -19.65 9.81 -5.02
C LEU A 85 -21.14 9.41 -5.11
N PRO A 86 -22.01 10.30 -5.62
CA PRO A 86 -23.39 9.93 -5.93
C PRO A 86 -23.38 8.85 -7.01
N ARG A 87 -24.15 7.78 -6.81
CA ARG A 87 -24.29 6.63 -7.75
C ARG A 87 -24.77 6.98 -9.17
N ARG A 88 -25.08 8.25 -9.46
CA ARG A 88 -25.99 8.61 -10.55
C ARG A 88 -25.55 9.78 -11.44
N THR A 89 -24.35 10.33 -11.29
CA THR A 89 -23.87 11.35 -12.24
C THR A 89 -22.76 10.79 -13.11
N GLN A 90 -23.10 10.46 -14.35
CA GLN A 90 -22.15 9.99 -15.36
C GLN A 90 -21.54 11.18 -16.09
N SER A 91 -20.74 11.96 -15.37
CA SER A 91 -20.04 13.10 -15.96
C SER A 91 -18.63 12.70 -16.39
N ILE A 92 -18.15 13.29 -17.48
CA ILE A 92 -16.76 13.23 -17.94
C ILE A 92 -15.80 13.67 -16.83
N ALA A 93 -16.22 14.61 -15.97
CA ALA A 93 -15.45 15.07 -14.82
C ALA A 93 -15.06 13.92 -13.86
N PHE A 94 -15.93 12.92 -13.68
CA PHE A 94 -15.62 11.78 -12.83
C PHE A 94 -14.64 10.80 -13.47
N ASN A 95 -14.67 10.67 -14.80
CA ASN A 95 -13.67 9.89 -15.52
C ASN A 95 -12.28 10.54 -15.35
N ILE A 96 -12.18 11.86 -15.54
CA ILE A 96 -10.94 12.62 -15.29
C ILE A 96 -10.48 12.44 -13.83
N PHE A 97 -11.39 12.55 -12.86
CA PHE A 97 -11.07 12.36 -11.45
C PHE A 97 -10.50 10.96 -11.16
N ILE A 98 -11.10 9.89 -11.74
CA ILE A 98 -10.58 8.53 -11.60
C ILE A 98 -9.16 8.45 -12.18
N TRP A 99 -8.93 8.95 -13.39
CA TRP A 99 -7.59 8.98 -13.98
C TRP A 99 -6.58 9.73 -13.11
N THR A 100 -6.92 10.93 -12.65
CA THR A 100 -6.04 11.73 -11.78
C THR A 100 -5.71 10.96 -10.51
N SER A 101 -6.71 10.34 -9.87
CA SER A 101 -6.49 9.55 -8.65
C SER A 101 -5.64 8.30 -8.89
N LEU A 102 -5.77 7.65 -10.05
CA LEU A 102 -4.94 6.50 -10.43
C LEU A 102 -3.49 6.91 -10.66
N PHE A 103 -3.24 8.00 -11.41
CA PHE A 103 -1.88 8.49 -11.65
C PHE A 103 -1.20 8.96 -10.36
N VAL A 104 -1.90 9.73 -9.52
CA VAL A 104 -1.37 10.19 -8.23
C VAL A 104 -1.10 8.99 -7.33
N GLY A 105 -2.04 8.04 -7.27
CA GLY A 105 -1.91 6.84 -6.47
C GLY A 105 -0.73 5.96 -6.87
N LEU A 106 -0.61 5.63 -8.16
CA LEU A 106 0.50 4.86 -8.69
C LEU A 106 1.83 5.61 -8.52
N GLY A 107 1.86 6.92 -8.79
CA GLY A 107 3.06 7.74 -8.60
C GLY A 107 3.54 7.75 -7.15
N MET A 108 2.63 7.94 -6.20
CA MET A 108 2.93 7.92 -4.77
C MET A 108 3.47 6.55 -4.32
N GLN A 109 2.87 5.45 -4.78
CA GLN A 109 3.36 4.11 -4.50
C GLN A 109 4.78 3.92 -5.05
N MET A 110 5.00 4.18 -6.33
CA MET A 110 6.30 4.01 -6.97
C MET A 110 7.40 4.83 -6.27
N CYS A 111 7.13 6.10 -5.96
CA CYS A 111 8.09 6.95 -5.28
C CYS A 111 8.41 6.45 -3.86
N LEU A 112 7.39 6.22 -3.04
CA LEU A 112 7.62 5.89 -1.62
C LEU A 112 8.23 4.50 -1.43
N TYR A 113 7.79 3.49 -2.21
CA TYR A 113 8.42 2.17 -2.16
C TYR A 113 9.88 2.22 -2.64
N SER A 114 10.18 3.01 -3.68
CA SER A 114 11.56 3.17 -4.16
C SER A 114 12.45 3.87 -3.13
N ILE A 115 11.96 4.95 -2.51
CA ILE A 115 12.71 5.68 -1.47
C ILE A 115 13.03 4.74 -0.29
N GLU A 116 12.05 3.96 0.16
CA GLU A 116 12.25 3.01 1.26
C GLU A 116 13.24 1.90 0.88
N TRP A 117 13.15 1.38 -0.35
CA TRP A 117 14.09 0.38 -0.88
C TRP A 117 15.54 0.91 -0.91
N TYR A 118 15.74 2.13 -1.39
CA TYR A 118 17.06 2.77 -1.41
C TYR A 118 17.56 3.12 -0.02
N ALA A 119 16.69 3.58 0.89
CA ALA A 119 17.04 3.86 2.28
C ALA A 119 17.51 2.60 3.01
N ARG A 120 16.91 1.43 2.73
CA ARG A 120 17.34 0.15 3.32
C ARG A 120 18.70 -0.34 2.83
N GLN A 121 19.10 0.02 1.61
CA GLN A 121 20.41 -0.32 1.07
C GLN A 121 21.52 0.62 1.58
N ASN A 122 21.22 1.91 1.69
CA ASN A 122 22.24 2.92 2.02
C ASN A 122 22.40 3.18 3.52
N CYS A 123 21.36 2.94 4.34
CA CYS A 123 21.38 3.28 5.76
C CYS A 123 21.52 2.02 6.66
N PRO A 124 22.36 2.06 7.71
CA PRO A 124 22.49 0.97 8.67
C PRO A 124 21.18 0.74 9.42
N ARG A 125 20.99 -0.47 9.97
CA ARG A 125 19.78 -0.83 10.71
C ARG A 125 19.63 0.07 11.94
N VAL A 126 18.44 0.65 12.13
CA VAL A 126 18.16 1.55 13.26
C VAL A 126 17.91 0.76 14.54
N VAL A 127 17.31 -0.42 14.43
CA VAL A 127 17.01 -1.31 15.56
C VAL A 127 17.50 -2.71 15.25
N ASN A 128 18.17 -3.34 16.23
CA ASN A 128 18.55 -4.75 16.15
C ASN A 128 17.35 -5.60 16.59
N GLY A 129 16.60 -6.18 15.64
CA GLY A 129 15.50 -7.11 15.95
C GLY A 129 14.44 -7.20 14.84
N PRO A 130 13.39 -8.02 15.04
CA PRO A 130 12.29 -8.17 14.07
C PRO A 130 11.47 -6.89 13.88
N LEU A 131 11.57 -5.94 14.80
CA LEU A 131 10.92 -4.62 14.69
C LEU A 131 11.48 -3.77 13.54
N ASP A 132 12.70 -4.04 13.06
CA ASP A 132 13.29 -3.37 11.87
C ASP A 132 12.51 -3.67 10.57
N TYR A 133 11.64 -4.70 10.60
CA TYR A 133 10.73 -5.03 9.50
C TYR A 133 9.58 -4.03 9.35
N PHE A 134 9.08 -3.50 10.47
CA PHE A 134 7.91 -2.59 10.51
C PHE A 134 8.28 -1.11 10.54
N ILE A 135 9.53 -0.79 10.90
CA ILE A 135 10.00 0.59 11.01
C ILE A 135 10.54 1.03 9.63
N PRO A 136 9.99 2.09 9.02
CA PRO A 136 10.48 2.60 7.75
C PRO A 136 11.83 3.31 7.93
N ARG A 137 12.82 2.98 7.10
CA ARG A 137 14.16 3.60 7.20
C ARG A 137 14.25 4.96 6.51
N SER A 138 13.32 5.25 5.60
CA SER A 138 13.23 6.52 4.87
C SER A 138 13.14 7.76 5.77
N PHE A 139 12.50 7.67 6.94
CA PHE A 139 12.34 8.79 7.87
C PHE A 139 13.41 8.89 8.95
N PHE A 140 14.09 7.77 9.26
CA PHE A 140 15.02 7.66 10.39
C PHE A 140 16.47 7.47 9.98
N CYS A 141 16.77 7.54 8.67
CA CYS A 141 18.15 7.53 8.21
C CYS A 141 18.87 8.76 8.77
N ARG A 142 19.78 8.52 9.71
CA ARG A 142 20.66 9.54 10.27
C ARG A 142 22.00 9.43 9.55
N GLU A 143 22.52 10.57 9.08
CA GLU A 143 23.89 10.64 8.61
C GLU A 143 24.81 10.08 9.70
N VAL A 144 25.61 9.08 9.34
CA VAL A 144 26.67 8.61 10.22
C VAL A 144 27.68 9.75 10.25
N ASN A 145 27.80 10.45 11.38
CA ASN A 145 28.87 11.42 11.55
C ASN A 145 30.21 10.70 11.27
N ASP A 146 30.92 11.16 10.24
CA ASP A 146 32.18 10.58 9.73
C ASP A 146 33.30 10.47 10.78
N THR A 147 33.10 11.01 11.98
CA THR A 147 34.03 10.83 13.10
C THR A 147 34.00 9.41 13.66
N ILE A 148 32.86 8.69 13.60
CA ILE A 148 32.74 7.34 14.18
C ILE A 148 33.18 6.26 13.17
N THR A 149 33.06 6.49 11.86
CA THR A 149 33.49 5.54 10.82
C THR A 149 35.00 5.38 10.75
N VAL A 150 35.76 6.43 11.04
CA VAL A 150 37.23 6.32 11.19
C VAL A 150 37.59 5.43 12.38
N ASP A 151 36.92 5.58 13.52
CA ASP A 151 37.21 4.79 14.72
C ASP A 151 36.77 3.32 14.61
N ILE A 152 35.65 3.05 13.95
CA ILE A 152 35.18 1.67 13.70
C ILE A 152 36.06 0.98 12.65
N ASN A 153 36.47 1.67 11.57
CA ASN A 153 37.40 1.08 10.60
C ASN A 153 38.81 0.90 11.19
N ALA A 154 39.28 1.79 12.08
CA ALA A 154 40.56 1.63 12.78
C ALA A 154 40.55 0.46 13.77
N SER A 155 39.45 0.26 14.51
CA SER A 155 39.31 -0.87 15.44
C SER A 155 39.12 -2.21 14.73
N VAL A 156 38.42 -2.25 13.60
CA VAL A 156 38.28 -3.45 12.74
C VAL A 156 39.57 -3.76 11.97
N ALA A 157 40.38 -2.75 11.60
CA ALA A 157 41.70 -2.96 10.99
C ALA A 157 42.73 -3.46 12.02
N SER A 158 42.70 -2.95 13.25
CA SER A 158 43.55 -3.43 14.36
C SER A 158 43.28 -4.90 14.71
N ASN A 159 42.01 -5.30 14.78
CA ASN A 159 41.64 -6.70 15.05
C ASN A 159 41.97 -7.69 13.92
N ARG A 160 42.28 -7.20 12.71
CA ARG A 160 42.67 -8.06 11.57
C ARG A 160 44.17 -8.40 11.54
N HIS A 161 44.97 -7.78 12.42
CA HIS A 161 46.41 -8.04 12.54
C HIS A 161 46.76 -9.03 13.67
N TYR A 162 45.79 -9.54 14.41
CA TYR A 162 45.99 -10.50 15.51
C TYR A 162 45.34 -11.88 15.28
N LEU A 163 45.01 -12.22 14.03
CA LEU A 163 44.59 -13.55 13.59
C LEU A 163 45.45 -14.01 12.40
#